data_AF-T0Y873-F1
#
_entry.id   AF-T0Y873-F1
#
_cell.length_a   1.000
_cell.length_b   1.000
_cell.length_c   1.000
_cell.angle_alpha   90.00
_cell.angle_beta   90.00
_cell.angle_gamma   90.00
#
_symmetry.space_group_name_H-M   'P 1'
#
loop_
_entity.id
_entity.type
_entity.pdbx_description
1 polymer ?
#
loop_
_entity_poly.entity_id
_entity_poly.type
_entity_poly.pdbx_seq_one_letter_code
_entity_poly.pdbx_strand_id
1 'polypeptide(L)'
;MNNLGVYEEEVALVGLMHDIGHAAFSHSSDPELYKYLRTQHEDIGERIIYSSEIKDIINDAGLSMAKLIKYFKGFGKGEIVTGAIGSDRIDYLSRDAMHTGVAYGIIDYNRISAKFGFHKGKLALYYEGIQGAESMLIARYFMHNSVYFHHAVRIATSMYQKALDAAISSGELDPKSLYEFTDSQMQEKLLTCKSSSTMMSKVIGRRLFKRAYEGTAPAGMKLDEIESAIEHAGLDSNQYIINATKPKGYGDDILVIDKFNKATSSLSTLSPLVATLQGILKNSSIIVATEKNKVSAVKEAIRKVL
;
A
#
# COMPACT_ATOMS: atom_id res chain seq x y z
N MET A 1 -24.46 21.86 -5.67
CA MET A 1 -24.71 21.06 -6.88
C MET A 1 -23.84 19.82 -6.80
N ASN A 2 -24.42 18.63 -7.03
CA ASN A 2 -23.64 17.39 -7.05
C ASN A 2 -22.90 17.29 -8.40
N ASN A 3 -21.62 17.66 -8.39
CA ASN A 3 -20.79 17.72 -9.60
C ASN A 3 -20.36 16.33 -10.12
N LEU A 4 -20.70 15.26 -9.39
CA LEU A 4 -20.42 13.87 -9.73
C LEU A 4 -21.53 13.20 -10.55
N GLY A 5 -22.61 13.94 -10.84
CA GLY A 5 -23.79 13.44 -11.56
C GLY A 5 -24.76 12.66 -10.67
N VAL A 6 -25.51 11.73 -11.28
CA VAL A 6 -26.47 10.87 -10.57
C VAL A 6 -25.72 9.89 -9.68
N TYR A 7 -26.23 9.70 -8.46
CA TYR A 7 -25.76 8.66 -7.54
C TYR A 7 -25.92 7.28 -8.19
N GLU A 8 -24.85 6.50 -8.16
CA GLU A 8 -24.84 5.13 -8.68
C GLU A 8 -24.49 4.19 -7.52
N GLU A 9 -25.40 3.29 -7.19
CA GLU A 9 -25.25 2.34 -6.09
C GLU A 9 -24.03 1.43 -6.30
N GLU A 10 -23.70 1.10 -7.55
CA GLU A 10 -22.50 0.30 -7.85
C GLU A 10 -21.21 0.95 -7.36
N VAL A 11 -21.12 2.28 -7.34
CA VAL A 11 -19.94 2.99 -6.81
C VAL A 11 -19.85 2.86 -5.30
N ALA A 12 -20.99 2.96 -4.61
CA ALA A 12 -21.04 2.79 -3.15
C ALA A 12 -20.69 1.35 -2.74
N LEU A 13 -21.20 0.36 -3.49
CA LEU A 13 -20.83 -1.05 -3.30
C LEU A 13 -19.34 -1.29 -3.54
N VAL A 14 -18.74 -0.65 -4.55
CA VAL A 14 -17.29 -0.68 -4.74
C VAL A 14 -16.57 -0.07 -3.54
N GLY A 15 -17.03 1.07 -3.03
CA GLY A 15 -16.46 1.67 -1.81
C GLY A 15 -16.50 0.72 -0.62
N LEU A 16 -17.58 -0.04 -0.46
CA LEU A 16 -17.72 -1.04 0.61
C LEU A 16 -16.81 -2.25 0.43
N MET A 17 -16.60 -2.70 -0.82
CA MET A 17 -15.95 -3.98 -1.12
C MET A 17 -14.52 -3.88 -1.65
N HIS A 18 -13.98 -2.68 -1.90
CA HIS A 18 -12.68 -2.52 -2.58
C HIS A 18 -11.55 -3.36 -1.97
N ASP A 19 -11.57 -3.56 -0.65
CA ASP A 19 -10.57 -4.30 0.11
C ASP A 19 -10.96 -5.75 0.47
N ILE A 20 -12.09 -6.26 -0.06
CA ILE A 20 -12.61 -7.61 0.28
C ILE A 20 -11.66 -8.76 -0.06
N GLY A 21 -10.70 -8.52 -0.97
CA GLY A 21 -9.72 -9.52 -1.39
C GLY A 21 -8.39 -9.50 -0.63
N HIS A 22 -8.25 -8.67 0.41
CA HIS A 22 -7.01 -8.65 1.19
C HIS A 22 -6.78 -9.96 1.96
N ALA A 23 -5.55 -10.47 1.84
CA ALA A 23 -5.04 -11.54 2.68
C ALA A 23 -4.75 -11.05 4.11
N ALA A 24 -4.45 -11.98 5.02
CA ALA A 24 -3.93 -11.66 6.35
C ALA A 24 -2.79 -10.63 6.27
N PHE A 25 -2.81 -9.64 7.16
CA PHE A 25 -1.88 -8.50 7.18
C PHE A 25 -1.88 -7.62 5.92
N SER A 26 -2.94 -7.71 5.10
CA SER A 26 -3.22 -6.88 3.92
C SER A 26 -2.00 -6.79 2.99
N HIS A 27 -1.55 -5.57 2.67
CA HIS A 27 -0.39 -5.32 1.79
C HIS A 27 0.92 -5.96 2.24
N SER A 28 1.04 -6.40 3.50
CA SER A 28 2.23 -7.11 3.97
C SER A 28 2.40 -8.46 3.29
N SER A 29 1.30 -9.08 2.84
CA SER A 29 1.29 -10.39 2.17
C SER A 29 1.25 -10.30 0.64
N ASP A 30 1.03 -9.10 0.08
CA ASP A 30 0.98 -8.89 -1.38
C ASP A 30 2.24 -9.38 -2.12
N PRO A 31 3.47 -9.16 -1.62
CA PRO A 31 4.67 -9.65 -2.29
C PRO A 31 4.69 -11.17 -2.44
N GLU A 32 4.32 -11.91 -1.40
CA GLU A 32 4.25 -13.38 -1.41
C GLU A 32 3.07 -13.88 -2.26
N LEU A 33 1.90 -13.24 -2.18
CA LEU A 33 0.78 -13.51 -3.08
C LEU A 33 1.21 -13.40 -4.55
N TYR A 34 1.89 -12.32 -4.92
CA TYR A 34 2.34 -12.13 -6.29
C TYR A 34 3.46 -13.11 -6.66
N LYS A 35 4.43 -13.36 -5.77
CA LYS A 35 5.55 -14.28 -5.98
C LYS A 35 5.07 -15.70 -6.29
N TYR A 36 4.11 -16.21 -5.51
CA TYR A 36 3.70 -17.61 -5.57
C TYR A 36 2.43 -17.87 -6.39
N LEU A 37 1.51 -16.93 -6.46
CA LEU A 37 0.22 -17.10 -7.14
C LEU A 37 0.01 -16.19 -8.34
N ARG A 38 0.90 -15.20 -8.56
CA ARG A 38 0.76 -14.19 -9.64
C ARG A 38 -0.57 -13.44 -9.58
N THR A 39 -1.09 -13.24 -8.38
CA THR A 39 -2.36 -12.56 -8.09
C THR A 39 -2.12 -11.38 -7.16
N GLN A 40 -3.06 -10.43 -7.16
CA GLN A 40 -3.14 -9.36 -6.17
C GLN A 40 -4.48 -9.41 -5.44
N HIS A 41 -4.64 -8.60 -4.38
CA HIS A 41 -5.87 -8.56 -3.60
C HIS A 41 -7.06 -8.08 -4.44
N GLU A 42 -6.84 -7.23 -5.44
CA GLU A 42 -7.90 -6.80 -6.37
C GLU A 42 -8.42 -7.99 -7.21
N ASP A 43 -7.54 -8.87 -7.70
CA ASP A 43 -7.94 -10.07 -8.46
C ASP A 43 -8.72 -11.05 -7.57
N ILE A 44 -8.30 -11.19 -6.31
CA ILE A 44 -9.00 -12.01 -5.31
C ILE A 44 -10.37 -11.40 -5.01
N GLY A 45 -10.45 -10.09 -4.84
CA GLY A 45 -11.70 -9.38 -4.58
C GLY A 45 -12.72 -9.55 -5.72
N GLU A 46 -12.28 -9.39 -6.97
CA GLU A 46 -13.12 -9.68 -8.14
C GLU A 46 -13.63 -11.13 -8.12
N ARG A 47 -12.74 -12.09 -7.82
CA ARG A 47 -13.14 -13.50 -7.72
C ARG A 47 -14.19 -13.73 -6.64
N ILE A 48 -14.01 -13.16 -5.45
CA ILE A 48 -14.97 -13.27 -4.33
C ILE A 48 -16.32 -12.71 -4.74
N ILE A 49 -16.34 -11.54 -5.38
CA ILE A 49 -17.57 -10.92 -5.89
C ILE A 49 -18.31 -11.87 -6.85
N TYR A 50 -17.59 -12.58 -7.72
CA TYR A 50 -18.20 -13.51 -8.68
C TYR A 50 -18.60 -14.88 -8.10
N SER A 51 -17.86 -15.39 -7.12
CA SER A 51 -18.00 -16.77 -6.63
C SER A 51 -18.79 -16.91 -5.33
N SER A 52 -19.31 -15.81 -4.78
CA SER A 52 -20.09 -15.79 -3.54
C SER A 52 -21.52 -15.30 -3.78
N GLU A 53 -22.33 -15.32 -2.71
CA GLU A 53 -23.69 -14.77 -2.68
C GLU A 53 -23.76 -13.28 -3.07
N ILE A 54 -22.64 -12.56 -3.02
CA ILE A 54 -22.53 -11.16 -3.45
C ILE A 54 -23.05 -10.99 -4.88
N LYS A 55 -22.70 -11.92 -5.78
CA LYS A 55 -23.17 -11.88 -7.18
C LYS A 55 -24.70 -11.92 -7.25
N ASP A 56 -25.31 -12.82 -6.49
CA ASP A 56 -26.76 -13.02 -6.49
C ASP A 56 -27.46 -11.80 -5.89
N ILE A 57 -26.96 -11.28 -4.77
CA ILE A 57 -27.46 -10.04 -4.14
C ILE A 57 -27.42 -8.85 -5.11
N ILE A 58 -26.32 -8.67 -5.86
CA ILE A 58 -26.19 -7.58 -6.84
C ILE A 58 -27.21 -7.74 -7.97
N ASN A 59 -27.39 -8.96 -8.48
CA ASN A 59 -28.35 -9.23 -9.56
C ASN A 59 -29.81 -9.05 -9.09
N ASP A 60 -30.14 -9.52 -7.89
CA ASP A 60 -31.48 -9.41 -7.30
C ASP A 60 -31.86 -7.95 -7.01
N ALA A 61 -30.88 -7.10 -6.71
CA ALA A 61 -31.04 -5.66 -6.61
C ALA A 61 -31.22 -4.95 -7.96
N GLY A 62 -31.12 -5.66 -9.10
CA GLY A 62 -31.22 -5.10 -10.44
C GLY A 62 -30.01 -4.27 -10.87
N LEU A 63 -28.88 -4.43 -10.19
CA LEU A 63 -27.64 -3.69 -10.46
C LEU A 63 -26.80 -4.36 -11.55
N SER A 64 -25.99 -3.58 -12.24
CA SER A 64 -25.16 -4.12 -13.33
C SER A 64 -23.83 -4.63 -12.80
N MET A 65 -23.66 -5.96 -12.77
CA MET A 65 -22.37 -6.62 -12.50
C MET A 65 -21.23 -6.07 -13.38
N ALA A 66 -21.49 -5.85 -14.67
CA ALA A 66 -20.49 -5.32 -15.58
C ALA A 66 -20.02 -3.91 -15.21
N LYS A 67 -20.93 -3.03 -14.76
CA LYS A 67 -20.57 -1.71 -14.26
C LYS A 67 -19.81 -1.79 -12.95
N LEU A 68 -20.29 -2.61 -12.01
CA LEU A 68 -19.65 -2.80 -10.71
C LEU A 68 -18.20 -3.26 -10.86
N ILE A 69 -17.93 -4.27 -11.68
CA ILE A 69 -16.56 -4.75 -11.92
C ILE A 69 -15.71 -3.69 -12.64
N LYS A 70 -16.27 -2.95 -13.59
CA LYS A 70 -15.58 -1.82 -14.22
C LYS A 70 -15.15 -0.79 -13.17
N TYR A 71 -16.03 -0.44 -12.24
CA TYR A 71 -15.75 0.52 -11.18
C TYR A 71 -14.80 -0.04 -10.12
N PHE A 72 -14.93 -1.31 -9.78
CA PHE A 72 -14.04 -2.03 -8.86
C PHE A 72 -12.58 -1.99 -9.35
N LYS A 73 -12.37 -2.13 -10.66
CA LYS A 73 -11.06 -1.99 -11.32
C LYS A 73 -10.57 -0.53 -11.43
N GLY A 74 -11.28 0.42 -10.84
CA GLY A 74 -10.91 1.83 -10.82
C GLY A 74 -11.19 2.60 -12.11
N PHE A 75 -12.02 2.09 -13.02
CA PHE A 75 -12.34 2.82 -14.26
C PHE A 75 -13.59 3.69 -14.10
N GLY A 76 -13.60 4.86 -14.76
CA GLY A 76 -14.78 5.72 -14.76
C GLY A 76 -15.10 6.23 -13.36
N LYS A 77 -16.34 6.05 -12.90
CA LYS A 77 -16.74 6.44 -11.54
C LYS A 77 -16.06 5.62 -10.44
N GLY A 78 -15.40 4.51 -10.76
CA GLY A 78 -14.53 3.79 -9.84
C GLY A 78 -13.39 4.63 -9.26
N GLU A 79 -12.92 5.63 -10.01
CA GLU A 79 -11.87 6.56 -9.54
C GLU A 79 -12.33 7.40 -8.33
N ILE A 80 -13.64 7.51 -8.06
CA ILE A 80 -14.15 8.12 -6.81
C ILE A 80 -13.65 7.36 -5.58
N VAL A 81 -13.44 6.05 -5.71
CA VAL A 81 -12.94 5.19 -4.64
C VAL A 81 -11.41 5.08 -4.72
N THR A 82 -10.89 4.62 -5.86
CA THR A 82 -9.48 4.20 -6.00
C THR A 82 -8.53 5.31 -6.46
N GLY A 83 -9.08 6.45 -6.89
CA GLY A 83 -8.31 7.55 -7.47
C GLY A 83 -7.35 8.23 -6.49
N ALA A 84 -6.54 9.15 -7.00
CA ALA A 84 -5.48 9.80 -6.22
C ALA A 84 -5.98 10.54 -4.97
N ILE A 85 -7.21 11.05 -5.06
CA ILE A 85 -7.98 11.73 -4.02
C ILE A 85 -9.28 10.98 -3.72
N GLY A 86 -9.33 9.68 -4.03
CA GLY A 86 -10.51 8.85 -3.84
C GLY A 86 -10.84 8.61 -2.36
N SER A 87 -12.04 8.08 -2.12
CA SER A 87 -12.58 7.87 -0.77
C SER A 87 -11.77 6.90 0.07
N ASP A 88 -11.17 5.88 -0.54
CA ASP A 88 -10.26 4.94 0.15
C ASP A 88 -9.12 5.72 0.83
N ARG A 89 -8.36 6.50 0.04
CA ARG A 89 -7.24 7.30 0.55
C ARG A 89 -7.64 8.34 1.58
N ILE A 90 -8.80 8.98 1.41
CA ILE A 90 -9.31 9.95 2.38
C ILE A 90 -9.63 9.26 3.71
N ASP A 91 -10.28 8.09 3.68
CA ASP A 91 -10.66 7.34 4.87
C ASP A 91 -9.43 6.83 5.62
N TYR A 92 -8.57 6.04 4.97
CA TYR A 92 -7.44 5.43 5.68
C TYR A 92 -6.48 6.48 6.22
N LEU A 93 -6.22 7.58 5.49
CA LEU A 93 -5.33 8.64 6.00
C LEU A 93 -5.88 9.28 7.27
N SER A 94 -7.18 9.55 7.30
CA SER A 94 -7.83 10.18 8.46
C SER A 94 -7.95 9.19 9.62
N ARG A 95 -8.36 7.95 9.33
CA ARG A 95 -8.53 6.88 10.30
C ARG A 95 -7.20 6.49 10.94
N ASP A 96 -6.16 6.28 10.14
CA ASP A 96 -4.84 5.88 10.64
C ASP A 96 -4.21 7.00 11.46
N ALA A 97 -4.34 8.26 11.04
CA ALA A 97 -3.90 9.41 11.83
C ALA A 97 -4.57 9.42 13.21
N MET A 98 -5.88 9.21 13.26
CA MET A 98 -6.65 9.13 14.51
C MET A 98 -6.19 7.98 15.40
N HIS A 99 -6.01 6.77 14.86
CA HIS A 99 -5.68 5.59 15.66
C HIS A 99 -4.19 5.52 16.07
N THR A 100 -3.30 6.15 15.30
CA THR A 100 -1.87 6.24 15.63
C THR A 100 -1.53 7.46 16.49
N GLY A 101 -2.45 8.41 16.66
CA GLY A 101 -2.22 9.66 17.39
C GLY A 101 -1.36 10.67 16.64
N VAL A 102 -1.22 10.48 15.32
CA VAL A 102 -0.38 11.30 14.46
C VAL A 102 -1.18 12.48 13.90
N ALA A 103 -0.87 13.70 14.34
CA ALA A 103 -1.65 14.90 14.03
C ALA A 103 -1.04 15.73 12.89
N TYR A 104 -0.93 15.18 11.68
CA TYR A 104 -0.29 15.86 10.53
C TYR A 104 -1.24 16.49 9.49
N GLY A 105 -2.41 16.97 9.96
CA GLY A 105 -3.35 17.75 9.16
C GLY A 105 -4.73 17.13 9.12
N ILE A 106 -5.76 17.99 9.19
CA ILE A 106 -7.16 17.58 9.07
C ILE A 106 -7.50 17.53 7.58
N ILE A 107 -7.88 16.35 7.08
CA ILE A 107 -8.37 16.20 5.70
C ILE A 107 -9.85 16.60 5.68
N ASP A 108 -10.14 17.77 5.12
CA ASP A 108 -11.52 18.23 4.90
C ASP A 108 -12.12 17.56 3.66
N TYR A 109 -12.64 16.35 3.86
CA TYR A 109 -13.24 15.57 2.78
C TYR A 109 -14.47 16.26 2.16
N ASN A 110 -15.22 17.04 2.94
CA ASN A 110 -16.40 17.75 2.43
C ASN A 110 -15.99 18.80 1.42
N ARG A 111 -14.92 19.55 1.73
CA ARG A 111 -14.38 20.56 0.82
C ARG A 111 -13.76 19.95 -0.44
N ILE A 112 -13.06 18.82 -0.31
CA ILE A 112 -12.45 18.12 -1.44
C ILE A 112 -13.53 17.52 -2.35
N SER A 113 -14.46 16.73 -1.78
CA SER A 113 -15.48 16.01 -2.55
C SER A 113 -16.47 16.94 -3.25
N ALA A 114 -16.79 18.09 -2.64
CA ALA A 114 -17.62 19.12 -3.28
C ALA A 114 -16.99 19.72 -4.56
N LYS A 115 -15.70 19.50 -4.79
CA LYS A 115 -14.94 20.01 -5.93
C LYS A 115 -14.51 18.91 -6.90
N PHE A 116 -14.99 17.69 -6.75
CA PHE A 116 -14.82 16.66 -7.77
C PHE A 116 -15.65 16.97 -9.01
N GLY A 117 -15.15 16.50 -10.16
CA GLY A 117 -15.85 16.50 -11.43
C GLY A 117 -15.32 15.38 -12.31
N PHE A 118 -15.88 15.24 -13.52
CA PHE A 118 -15.42 14.27 -14.50
C PHE A 118 -15.12 14.94 -15.83
N HIS A 119 -13.95 14.67 -16.37
CA HIS A 119 -13.55 15.09 -17.71
C HIS A 119 -13.15 13.89 -18.54
N LYS A 120 -13.88 13.63 -19.64
CA LYS A 120 -13.67 12.48 -20.54
C LYS A 120 -13.60 11.14 -19.79
N GLY A 121 -14.45 10.97 -18.77
CA GLY A 121 -14.56 9.73 -18.01
C GLY A 121 -13.47 9.50 -16.95
N LYS A 122 -12.62 10.49 -16.67
CA LYS A 122 -11.66 10.46 -15.55
C LYS A 122 -12.07 11.42 -14.46
N LEU A 123 -11.76 11.06 -13.21
CA LEU A 123 -11.95 11.93 -12.07
C LEU A 123 -11.04 13.15 -12.22
N ALA A 124 -11.63 14.32 -12.02
CA ALA A 124 -10.98 15.61 -12.09
C ALA A 124 -11.35 16.45 -10.87
N LEU A 125 -10.58 17.50 -10.65
CA LEU A 125 -10.79 18.46 -9.58
C LEU A 125 -11.03 19.84 -10.18
N TYR A 126 -12.09 20.53 -9.76
CA TYR A 126 -12.26 21.93 -10.09
C TYR A 126 -11.14 22.76 -9.47
N TYR A 127 -10.73 23.84 -10.13
CA TYR A 127 -9.64 24.71 -9.69
C TYR A 127 -9.76 25.15 -8.21
N GLU A 128 -10.97 25.43 -7.73
CA GLU A 128 -11.24 25.82 -6.34
C GLU A 128 -10.99 24.70 -5.31
N GLY A 129 -10.81 23.46 -5.77
CA GLY A 129 -10.48 22.29 -4.94
C GLY A 129 -8.98 22.10 -4.69
N ILE A 130 -8.10 22.83 -5.38
CA ILE A 130 -6.64 22.63 -5.32
C ILE A 130 -6.13 22.64 -3.87
N GLN A 131 -6.53 23.62 -3.05
CA GLN A 131 -6.08 23.71 -1.65
C GLN A 131 -6.49 22.49 -0.81
N GLY A 132 -7.67 21.91 -1.08
CA GLY A 132 -8.11 20.71 -0.40
C GLY A 132 -7.23 19.51 -0.77
N ALA A 133 -6.92 19.35 -2.06
CA ALA A 133 -6.03 18.30 -2.54
C ALA A 133 -4.58 18.49 -2.01
N GLU A 134 -4.08 19.73 -1.95
CA GLU A 134 -2.77 20.04 -1.34
C GLU A 134 -2.71 19.60 0.12
N SER A 135 -3.74 19.94 0.92
CA SER A 135 -3.82 19.54 2.32
C SER A 135 -3.82 18.02 2.50
N MET A 136 -4.57 17.29 1.67
CA MET A 136 -4.56 15.83 1.68
C MET A 136 -3.20 15.25 1.31
N LEU A 137 -2.52 15.80 0.30
CA LEU A 137 -1.20 15.34 -0.14
C LEU A 137 -0.11 15.62 0.91
N ILE A 138 -0.20 16.74 1.63
CA ILE A 138 0.66 17.01 2.78
C ILE A 138 0.43 15.97 3.90
N ALA A 139 -0.83 15.73 4.27
CA ALA A 139 -1.17 14.73 5.29
C ALA A 139 -0.64 13.35 4.90
N ARG A 140 -0.82 12.97 3.63
CA ARG A 140 -0.29 11.73 3.06
C ARG A 140 1.24 11.64 3.16
N TYR A 141 1.95 12.71 2.81
CA TYR A 141 3.41 12.77 2.93
C TYR A 141 3.87 12.47 4.36
N PHE A 142 3.24 13.11 5.34
CA PHE A 142 3.58 12.90 6.73
C PHE A 142 3.21 11.50 7.25
N MET A 143 2.03 10.98 6.90
CA MET A 143 1.60 9.63 7.27
C MET A 143 2.55 8.55 6.71
N HIS A 144 3.02 8.73 5.48
CA HIS A 144 4.02 7.83 4.90
C HIS A 144 5.31 7.80 5.70
N ASN A 145 5.85 8.95 6.11
CA ASN A 145 7.12 8.98 6.84
C ASN A 145 6.97 8.50 8.29
N SER A 146 5.91 8.90 8.97
CA SER A 146 5.75 8.68 10.41
C SER A 146 5.12 7.34 10.77
N VAL A 147 4.30 6.77 9.88
CA VAL A 147 3.58 5.51 10.12
C VAL A 147 4.04 4.43 9.14
N TYR A 148 3.70 4.57 7.86
CA TYR A 148 3.85 3.47 6.90
C TYR A 148 5.31 3.09 6.63
N PHE A 149 6.22 4.06 6.61
CA PHE A 149 7.66 3.85 6.42
C PHE A 149 8.46 3.95 7.69
N HIS A 150 7.80 3.96 8.85
CA HIS A 150 8.50 3.90 10.11
C HIS A 150 9.34 2.63 10.17
N HIS A 151 10.64 2.78 10.43
CA HIS A 151 11.61 1.69 10.39
C HIS A 151 11.19 0.42 11.14
N ALA A 152 10.57 0.56 12.31
CA ALA A 152 10.12 -0.60 13.09
C ALA A 152 8.98 -1.38 12.40
N VAL A 153 8.06 -0.68 11.72
CA VAL A 153 6.99 -1.30 10.93
C VAL A 153 7.61 -2.06 9.77
N ARG A 154 8.49 -1.39 8.99
CA ARG A 154 9.19 -2.00 7.85
C ARG A 154 9.97 -3.25 8.25
N ILE A 155 10.69 -3.21 9.36
CA ILE A 155 11.44 -4.37 9.87
C ILE A 155 10.48 -5.50 10.27
N ALA A 156 9.40 -5.20 10.99
CA ALA A 156 8.42 -6.20 11.40
C ALA A 156 7.75 -6.86 10.18
N THR A 157 7.33 -6.06 9.20
CA THR A 157 6.75 -6.54 7.93
C THR A 157 7.74 -7.43 7.18
N SER A 158 9.00 -7.01 7.01
CA SER A 158 9.99 -7.83 6.31
C SER A 158 10.38 -9.11 7.05
N MET A 159 10.35 -9.11 8.39
CA MET A 159 10.52 -10.33 9.18
C MET A 159 9.32 -11.27 9.02
N TYR A 160 8.09 -10.74 9.02
CA TYR A 160 6.87 -11.51 8.73
C TYR A 160 6.93 -12.12 7.32
N GLN A 161 7.28 -11.33 6.31
CA GLN A 161 7.45 -11.78 4.92
C GLN A 161 8.47 -12.91 4.80
N LYS A 162 9.62 -12.81 5.50
CA LYS A 162 10.59 -13.92 5.56
C LYS A 162 10.04 -15.17 6.23
N ALA A 163 9.23 -15.02 7.28
CA ALA A 163 8.57 -16.16 7.92
C ALA A 163 7.57 -16.82 6.94
N LEU A 164 6.80 -16.02 6.23
CA LEU A 164 5.83 -16.47 5.23
C LEU A 164 6.51 -17.21 4.07
N ASP A 165 7.56 -16.61 3.51
CA ASP A 165 8.37 -17.17 2.43
C ASP A 165 9.00 -18.51 2.80
N ALA A 166 9.51 -18.61 4.05
CA ALA A 166 10.08 -19.85 4.57
C ALA A 166 9.04 -20.96 4.74
N ALA A 167 7.84 -20.64 5.24
CA ALA A 167 6.74 -21.60 5.39
C ALA A 167 6.23 -22.13 4.05
N ILE A 168 6.13 -21.25 3.06
CA ILE A 168 5.70 -21.63 1.70
C ILE A 168 6.79 -22.46 1.02
N SER A 169 8.04 -21.98 1.03
CA SER A 169 9.14 -22.65 0.33
C SER A 169 9.49 -24.00 0.93
N SER A 170 9.22 -24.23 2.23
CA SER A 170 9.35 -25.55 2.85
C SER A 170 8.18 -26.50 2.58
N GLY A 171 7.09 -26.01 1.97
CA GLY A 171 5.86 -26.76 1.73
C GLY A 171 4.97 -26.93 2.96
N GLU A 172 5.27 -26.24 4.07
CA GLU A 172 4.47 -26.31 5.31
C GLU A 172 3.21 -25.42 5.25
N LEU A 173 3.17 -24.48 4.31
CA LEU A 173 2.03 -23.61 4.01
C LEU A 173 1.72 -23.61 2.50
N ASP A 174 0.48 -23.93 2.13
CA ASP A 174 0.01 -23.73 0.75
C ASP A 174 -0.21 -22.23 0.50
N PRO A 175 0.44 -21.62 -0.51
CA PRO A 175 0.19 -20.23 -0.91
C PRO A 175 -1.29 -19.87 -1.09
N LYS A 176 -2.15 -20.80 -1.50
CA LYS A 176 -3.58 -20.53 -1.66
C LYS A 176 -4.26 -20.19 -0.33
N SER A 177 -3.72 -20.66 0.79
CA SER A 177 -4.26 -20.35 2.12
C SER A 177 -4.05 -18.88 2.52
N LEU A 178 -3.18 -18.14 1.83
CA LEU A 178 -2.86 -16.74 2.17
C LEU A 178 -4.11 -15.85 2.20
N TYR A 179 -5.03 -16.04 1.27
CA TYR A 179 -6.26 -15.24 1.16
C TYR A 179 -7.47 -15.89 1.85
N GLU A 180 -7.28 -17.03 2.51
CA GLU A 180 -8.32 -17.70 3.31
C GLU A 180 -8.18 -17.42 4.80
N PHE A 181 -6.96 -17.09 5.25
CA PHE A 181 -6.67 -16.86 6.66
C PHE A 181 -6.92 -15.42 7.10
N THR A 182 -7.45 -15.29 8.30
CA THR A 182 -7.37 -14.09 9.12
C THR A 182 -5.97 -13.91 9.71
N ASP A 183 -5.67 -12.72 10.23
CA ASP A 183 -4.40 -12.42 10.89
C ASP A 183 -4.06 -13.43 12.00
N SER A 184 -5.01 -13.76 12.87
CA SER A 184 -4.79 -14.70 13.97
C SER A 184 -4.48 -16.11 13.48
N GLN A 185 -5.21 -16.59 12.46
CA GLN A 185 -4.96 -17.90 11.84
C GLN A 185 -3.59 -17.94 11.17
N MET A 186 -3.20 -16.87 10.47
CA MET A 186 -1.88 -16.77 9.85
C MET A 186 -0.76 -16.78 10.90
N GLN A 187 -0.92 -16.04 12.00
CA GLN A 187 0.05 -16.04 13.10
C GLN A 187 0.21 -17.44 13.70
N GLU A 188 -0.90 -18.10 14.03
CA GLU A 188 -0.89 -19.44 14.60
C GLU A 188 -0.23 -20.43 13.63
N LYS A 189 -0.63 -20.40 12.36
CA LYS A 189 -0.05 -21.27 11.33
C LYS A 189 1.47 -21.09 11.24
N LEU A 190 1.97 -19.87 11.13
CA LEU A 190 3.40 -19.58 11.05
C LEU A 190 4.17 -19.92 12.34
N LEU A 191 3.52 -19.94 13.50
CA LEU A 191 4.11 -20.40 14.75
C LEU A 191 4.25 -21.92 14.81
N THR A 192 3.39 -22.67 14.12
CA THR A 192 3.43 -24.14 14.08
C THR A 192 4.39 -24.71 13.03
N CYS A 193 4.68 -23.97 11.97
CA CYS A 193 5.64 -24.39 10.95
C CYS A 193 7.08 -24.29 11.46
N LYS A 194 7.87 -25.37 11.29
CA LYS A 194 9.27 -25.44 11.74
C LYS A 194 10.13 -24.37 11.04
N SER A 195 9.92 -24.13 9.75
CA SER A 195 10.69 -23.17 8.96
C SER A 195 10.47 -21.70 9.36
N SER A 196 9.30 -21.34 9.91
CA SER A 196 8.91 -19.95 10.17
C SER A 196 8.76 -19.59 11.65
N SER A 197 8.51 -20.58 12.51
CA SER A 197 8.17 -20.40 13.95
C SER A 197 9.12 -19.48 14.71
N THR A 198 10.43 -19.60 14.49
CA THR A 198 11.44 -18.77 15.17
C THR A 198 11.34 -17.30 14.76
N MET A 199 11.18 -17.02 13.46
CA MET A 199 11.03 -15.66 12.94
C MET A 199 9.72 -15.05 13.42
N MET A 200 8.62 -15.81 13.32
CA MET A 200 7.31 -15.34 13.73
C MET A 200 7.22 -15.07 15.24
N SER A 201 7.85 -15.93 16.05
CA SER A 201 7.97 -15.72 17.51
C SER A 201 8.75 -14.45 17.88
N LYS A 202 9.64 -13.98 17.01
CA LYS A 202 10.33 -12.69 17.20
C LYS A 202 9.41 -11.52 16.85
N VAL A 203 8.65 -11.61 15.77
CA VAL A 203 7.69 -10.58 15.36
C VAL A 203 6.64 -10.37 16.44
N ILE A 204 5.95 -11.44 16.86
CA ILE A 204 4.90 -11.39 17.90
C ILE A 204 5.48 -10.94 19.24
N GLY A 205 6.65 -11.45 19.61
CA GLY A 205 7.36 -11.05 20.84
C GLY A 205 8.03 -9.68 20.77
N ARG A 206 7.85 -8.90 19.69
CA ARG A 206 8.51 -7.60 19.43
C ARG A 206 10.05 -7.63 19.56
N ARG A 207 10.67 -8.79 19.34
CA ARG A 207 12.13 -8.99 19.28
C ARG A 207 12.63 -8.74 17.85
N LEU A 208 12.38 -7.54 17.35
CA LEU A 208 12.71 -7.17 15.98
C LEU A 208 14.22 -7.08 15.75
N PHE A 209 14.63 -7.36 14.51
CA PHE A 209 15.97 -7.08 14.02
C PHE A 209 16.36 -5.61 14.27
N LYS A 210 17.66 -5.39 14.43
CA LYS A 210 18.25 -4.08 14.68
C LYS A 210 18.81 -3.52 13.39
N ARG A 211 18.52 -2.23 13.15
CA ARG A 211 19.00 -1.49 11.98
C ARG A 211 20.52 -1.51 11.92
N ALA A 212 21.06 -2.00 10.82
CA ALA A 212 22.43 -1.81 10.41
C ALA A 212 22.58 -0.52 9.58
N TYR A 213 21.60 -0.23 8.71
CA TYR A 213 21.60 0.96 7.85
C TYR A 213 20.19 1.43 7.52
N GLU A 214 20.05 2.73 7.32
CA GLU A 214 18.85 3.39 6.84
C GLU A 214 19.27 4.63 6.03
N GLY A 215 18.77 4.75 4.80
CA GLY A 215 19.16 5.84 3.91
C GLY A 215 18.41 5.84 2.58
N THR A 216 18.77 6.79 1.72
CA THR A 216 18.28 6.83 0.34
C THR A 216 19.01 5.78 -0.49
N ALA A 217 18.29 4.98 -1.26
CA ALA A 217 18.89 4.03 -2.19
C ALA A 217 19.53 4.78 -3.37
N PRO A 218 20.84 4.62 -3.63
CA PRO A 218 21.51 5.14 -4.81
C PRO A 218 20.81 4.76 -6.12
N ALA A 219 20.86 5.65 -7.11
CA ALA A 219 20.33 5.38 -8.43
C ALA A 219 21.08 4.21 -9.10
N GLY A 220 20.35 3.22 -9.62
CA GLY A 220 20.93 2.05 -10.27
C GLY A 220 21.44 0.96 -9.32
N MET A 221 21.25 1.13 -8.00
CA MET A 221 21.60 0.11 -7.01
C MET A 221 20.86 -1.20 -7.24
N LYS A 222 21.61 -2.31 -7.20
CA LYS A 222 21.06 -3.66 -7.22
C LYS A 222 21.04 -4.22 -5.81
N LEU A 223 19.87 -4.69 -5.35
CA LEU A 223 19.74 -5.28 -4.02
C LEU A 223 20.62 -6.53 -3.87
N ASP A 224 20.80 -7.28 -4.96
CA ASP A 224 21.64 -8.48 -5.04
C ASP A 224 23.10 -8.21 -4.65
N GLU A 225 23.62 -6.99 -4.87
CA GLU A 225 24.99 -6.63 -4.48
C GLU A 225 25.12 -6.47 -2.96
N ILE A 226 24.10 -5.89 -2.32
CA ILE A 226 24.03 -5.78 -0.85
C ILE A 226 23.84 -7.17 -0.24
N GLU A 227 22.93 -7.96 -0.82
CA GLU A 227 22.68 -9.34 -0.42
C GLU A 227 23.98 -10.15 -0.46
N SER A 228 24.65 -10.14 -1.61
CA SER A 228 25.95 -10.79 -1.79
C SER A 228 26.96 -10.31 -0.75
N ALA A 229 27.09 -9.00 -0.52
CA ALA A 229 28.05 -8.48 0.46
C ALA A 229 27.79 -9.00 1.89
N ILE A 230 26.52 -9.09 2.30
CA ILE A 230 26.12 -9.61 3.61
C ILE A 230 26.38 -11.12 3.72
N GLU A 231 26.09 -11.88 2.67
CA GLU A 231 26.32 -13.33 2.65
C GLU A 231 27.81 -13.68 2.66
N HIS A 232 28.65 -12.92 1.94
CA HIS A 232 30.11 -13.05 2.03
C HIS A 232 30.66 -12.74 3.42
N ALA A 233 29.93 -11.97 4.24
CA ALA A 233 30.24 -11.74 5.65
C ALA A 233 29.78 -12.89 6.58
N GLY A 234 29.25 -13.98 6.02
CA GLY A 234 28.88 -15.20 6.74
C GLY A 234 27.52 -15.14 7.43
N LEU A 235 26.58 -14.36 6.90
CA LEU A 235 25.19 -14.35 7.36
C LEU A 235 24.30 -15.14 6.41
N ASP A 236 23.45 -15.99 6.98
CA ASP A 236 22.40 -16.66 6.20
C ASP A 236 21.26 -15.69 5.88
N SER A 237 20.54 -15.95 4.78
CA SER A 237 19.42 -15.12 4.32
C SER A 237 18.30 -14.93 5.37
N ASN A 238 18.18 -15.83 6.36
CA ASN A 238 17.22 -15.71 7.46
C ASN A 238 17.69 -14.82 8.62
N GLN A 239 18.94 -14.33 8.61
CA GLN A 239 19.54 -13.54 9.69
C GLN A 239 19.51 -12.03 9.43
N TYR A 240 19.05 -11.61 8.25
CA TYR A 240 18.97 -10.20 7.88
C TYR A 240 17.74 -9.92 7.02
N ILE A 241 17.37 -8.65 6.91
CA ILE A 241 16.39 -8.12 5.94
C ILE A 241 17.04 -7.00 5.16
N ILE A 242 16.68 -6.91 3.89
CA ILE A 242 16.92 -5.77 3.01
C ILE A 242 15.55 -5.33 2.52
N ASN A 243 15.15 -4.12 2.86
CA ASN A 243 13.86 -3.58 2.47
C ASN A 243 14.07 -2.27 1.73
N ALA A 244 13.89 -2.28 0.41
CA ALA A 244 13.86 -1.07 -0.40
C ALA A 244 12.40 -0.71 -0.68
N THR A 245 12.02 0.51 -0.34
CA THR A 245 10.64 0.98 -0.49
C THR A 245 10.62 2.24 -1.34
N LYS A 246 9.79 2.20 -2.38
CA LYS A 246 9.40 3.35 -3.16
C LYS A 246 7.96 3.74 -2.80
N PRO A 247 7.68 5.01 -2.47
CA PRO A 247 6.32 5.46 -2.25
C PRO A 247 5.42 5.19 -3.49
N LYS A 248 4.39 4.34 -3.35
CA LYS A 248 3.40 4.08 -4.41
C LYS A 248 2.42 5.25 -4.53
N GLY A 249 1.92 5.53 -5.74
CA GLY A 249 0.83 6.49 -5.99
C GLY A 249 1.18 7.97 -5.81
N TYR A 250 2.47 8.33 -5.72
CA TYR A 250 2.95 9.73 -5.69
C TYR A 250 3.23 10.29 -7.10
N GLY A 251 2.85 9.56 -8.15
CA GLY A 251 2.88 10.02 -9.55
C GLY A 251 1.49 10.12 -10.19
N ASP A 252 0.42 9.83 -9.45
CA ASP A 252 -0.95 9.96 -9.92
C ASP A 252 -1.30 11.44 -9.94
N ASP A 253 -1.04 12.11 -11.06
CA ASP A 253 -1.32 13.53 -11.17
C ASP A 253 -2.83 13.76 -11.42
N ILE A 254 -3.40 14.69 -10.67
CA ILE A 254 -4.85 14.94 -10.67
C ILE A 254 -5.15 15.94 -11.77
N LEU A 255 -6.09 15.59 -12.64
CA LEU A 255 -6.56 16.51 -13.68
C LEU A 255 -7.32 17.67 -13.05
N VAL A 256 -6.95 18.90 -13.40
CA VAL A 256 -7.65 20.11 -12.96
C VAL A 256 -8.49 20.68 -14.10
N ILE A 257 -9.75 20.99 -13.80
CA ILE A 257 -10.73 21.55 -14.72
C ILE A 257 -11.19 22.94 -14.30
N ASP A 258 -11.56 23.76 -15.29
CA ASP A 258 -12.21 25.04 -15.05
C ASP A 258 -13.71 24.89 -14.75
N LYS A 259 -14.37 26.01 -14.43
CA LYS A 259 -15.82 26.06 -14.16
C LYS A 259 -16.71 25.62 -15.34
N PHE A 260 -16.14 25.48 -16.54
CA PHE A 260 -16.82 25.02 -17.75
C PHE A 260 -16.48 23.56 -18.09
N ASN A 261 -15.86 22.82 -17.16
CA ASN A 261 -15.41 21.43 -17.35
C ASN A 261 -14.39 21.24 -18.48
N LYS A 262 -13.61 22.28 -18.79
CA LYS A 262 -12.47 22.17 -19.70
C LYS A 262 -11.23 21.80 -18.90
N ALA A 263 -10.48 20.81 -19.38
CA ALA A 263 -9.19 20.46 -18.84
C ALA A 263 -8.23 21.65 -18.97
N THR A 264 -7.68 22.08 -17.85
CA THR A 264 -6.79 23.24 -17.78
C THR A 264 -5.35 22.78 -17.72
N SER A 265 -5.03 21.93 -16.74
CA SER A 265 -3.70 21.39 -16.49
C SER A 265 -3.78 20.26 -15.45
N SER A 266 -2.65 19.86 -14.90
CA SER A 266 -2.58 18.93 -13.79
C SER A 266 -2.28 19.62 -12.45
N LEU A 267 -2.59 18.96 -11.34
CA LEU A 267 -2.39 19.52 -10.01
C LEU A 267 -0.91 19.82 -9.75
N SER A 268 0.00 18.92 -10.15
CA SER A 268 1.45 19.15 -9.98
C SER A 268 1.95 20.35 -10.78
N THR A 269 1.34 20.63 -11.94
CA THR A 269 1.70 21.81 -12.74
C THR A 269 1.20 23.11 -12.10
N LEU A 270 0.04 23.08 -11.45
CA LEU A 270 -0.60 24.25 -10.85
C LEU A 270 -0.17 24.52 -9.40
N SER A 271 0.38 23.51 -8.71
CA SER A 271 0.84 23.61 -7.33
C SER A 271 2.33 23.29 -7.20
N PRO A 272 3.19 24.32 -6.97
CA PRO A 272 4.62 24.11 -6.71
C PRO A 272 4.89 23.21 -5.49
N LEU A 273 3.99 23.26 -4.50
CA LEU A 273 4.06 22.40 -3.32
C LEU A 273 3.89 20.93 -3.72
N VAL A 274 2.86 20.60 -4.50
CA VAL A 274 2.63 19.22 -4.97
C VAL A 274 3.79 18.75 -5.83
N ALA A 275 4.27 19.56 -6.77
CA ALA A 275 5.44 19.22 -7.59
C ALA A 275 6.67 18.88 -6.72
N THR A 276 6.92 19.68 -5.67
CA THR A 276 8.05 19.47 -4.75
C THR A 276 7.88 18.17 -3.96
N LEU A 277 6.70 17.93 -3.37
CA LEU A 277 6.41 16.70 -2.63
C LEU A 277 6.60 15.46 -3.51
N GLN A 278 6.03 15.47 -4.71
CA GLN A 278 6.21 14.38 -5.69
C GLN A 278 7.68 14.17 -6.04
N GLY A 279 8.46 15.25 -6.16
CA GLY A 279 9.91 15.19 -6.39
C GLY A 279 10.67 14.47 -5.28
N ILE A 280 10.39 14.80 -4.01
CA ILE A 280 11.01 14.17 -2.83
C ILE A 280 10.71 12.66 -2.81
N LEU A 281 9.49 12.29 -3.17
CA LEU A 281 8.97 10.93 -3.07
C LEU A 281 9.40 10.01 -4.24
N LYS A 282 10.15 10.53 -5.22
CA LYS A 282 10.78 9.71 -6.26
C LYS A 282 11.91 8.82 -5.73
N ASN A 283 12.54 9.25 -4.64
CA ASN A 283 13.69 8.55 -4.07
C ASN A 283 13.23 7.32 -3.29
N SER A 284 13.87 6.17 -3.57
CA SER A 284 13.63 4.96 -2.79
C SER A 284 14.42 5.03 -1.49
N SER A 285 13.85 4.55 -0.39
CA SER A 285 14.57 4.41 0.88
C SER A 285 14.90 2.94 1.11
N ILE A 286 16.10 2.67 1.64
CA ILE A 286 16.55 1.33 1.96
C ILE A 286 16.79 1.20 3.47
N ILE A 287 16.35 0.07 4.02
CA ILE A 287 16.66 -0.36 5.38
C ILE A 287 17.32 -1.73 5.31
N VAL A 288 18.45 -1.85 6.00
CA VAL A 288 19.11 -3.12 6.27
C VAL A 288 19.06 -3.36 7.77
N ALA A 289 18.52 -4.51 8.19
CA ALA A 289 18.48 -4.88 9.61
C ALA A 289 18.84 -6.35 9.80
N THR A 290 19.40 -6.68 10.96
CA THR A 290 19.88 -8.02 11.31
C THR A 290 19.78 -8.27 12.81
N GLU A 291 20.19 -9.44 13.27
CA GLU A 291 20.33 -9.75 14.70
C GLU A 291 21.26 -8.76 15.41
N LYS A 292 20.95 -8.46 16.68
CA LYS A 292 21.68 -7.44 17.46
C LYS A 292 23.20 -7.70 17.51
N ASN A 293 23.62 -8.96 17.61
CA ASN A 293 25.03 -9.37 17.66
C ASN A 293 25.72 -9.37 16.28
N LYS A 294 24.98 -9.20 15.18
CA LYS A 294 25.48 -9.19 13.80
C LYS A 294 25.51 -7.80 13.16
N VAL A 295 24.96 -6.79 13.82
CA VAL A 295 24.87 -5.40 13.30
C VAL A 295 26.21 -4.87 12.83
N SER A 296 27.29 -5.04 13.60
CA SER A 296 28.62 -4.53 13.24
C SER A 296 29.17 -5.19 11.97
N ALA A 297 29.02 -6.51 11.84
CA ALA A 297 29.45 -7.25 10.67
C ALA A 297 28.70 -6.81 9.41
N VAL A 298 27.37 -6.66 9.50
CA VAL A 298 26.55 -6.17 8.39
C VAL A 298 26.91 -4.74 8.00
N LYS A 299 27.12 -3.85 8.98
CA LYS A 299 27.56 -2.47 8.72
C LYS A 299 28.89 -2.43 7.95
N GLU A 300 29.84 -3.27 8.33
CA GLU A 300 31.14 -3.33 7.65
C GLU A 300 31.01 -3.89 6.23
N ALA A 301 30.20 -4.94 6.05
CA ALA A 301 29.97 -5.56 4.76
C ALA A 301 29.38 -4.59 3.73
N ILE A 302 28.34 -3.84 4.12
CA ILE A 302 27.61 -2.99 3.19
C ILE A 302 28.28 -1.63 2.94
N ARG A 303 29.25 -1.22 3.78
CA ARG A 303 29.96 0.08 3.63
C ARG A 303 30.68 0.23 2.28
N LYS A 304 30.97 -0.88 1.60
CA LYS A 304 31.63 -0.89 0.28
C LYS A 304 30.65 -0.78 -0.89
N VAL A 305 29.34 -0.91 -0.62
CA VAL A 305 28.27 -1.02 -1.64
C VAL A 305 27.23 0.10 -1.48
N LEU A 306 27.08 0.66 -0.27
CA LEU A 306 26.21 1.79 0.09
C LEU A 306 27.04 3.02 0.47
#